data_AF-A0A834TBD5-F1
#
_entry.id   AF-A0A834TBD5-F1
#
_cell.length_a   1.000
_cell.length_b   1.000
_cell.length_c   1.000
_cell.angle_alpha   90.00
_cell.angle_beta   90.00
_cell.angle_gamma   90.00
#
_symmetry.space_group_name_H-M   'P 1'
#
loop_
_entity.id
_entity.type
_entity.pdbx_description
1 polymer ?
#
loop_
_entity_poly.entity_id
_entity_poly.type
_entity_poly.pdbx_seq_one_letter_code
_entity_poly.pdbx_strand_id
1 'polypeptide(L)'
;MFSSDLSEDQLKMRLGHMSCTHCQVIFSMADEYVPDYVDKKALVDRLCRALGGAEKVEIEHGNHSLSNRAEEAVQAIIDFLKREGPKGWDDPWN
;
A
#
# COMPACT_ATOMS: atom_id res chain seq x y z
N MET A 1 -0.57 -14.54 -2.20
CA MET A 1 -1.88 -13.90 -2.50
C MET A 1 -1.73 -12.76 -3.51
N PHE A 2 -0.60 -12.04 -3.49
CA PHE A 2 -0.26 -10.91 -4.35
C PHE A 2 0.82 -11.31 -5.38
N SER A 3 0.50 -12.19 -6.32
CA SER A 3 1.45 -12.56 -7.38
C SER A 3 1.36 -11.56 -8.53
N SER A 4 2.50 -11.19 -9.09
CA SER A 4 2.61 -10.36 -10.30
C SER A 4 1.97 -11.02 -11.54
N ASP A 5 1.87 -12.36 -11.55
CA ASP A 5 1.36 -13.15 -12.66
C ASP A 5 -0.17 -13.24 -12.70
N LEU A 6 -0.86 -12.79 -11.64
CA LEU A 6 -2.32 -12.74 -11.63
C LEU A 6 -2.79 -11.73 -12.68
N SER A 7 -3.81 -12.04 -13.48
CA SER A 7 -4.42 -11.04 -14.38
C SER A 7 -5.17 -9.97 -13.58
N GLU A 8 -5.54 -8.87 -14.24
CA GLU A 8 -6.36 -7.81 -13.61
C GLU A 8 -7.70 -8.36 -13.09
N ASP A 9 -8.37 -9.24 -13.85
CA ASP A 9 -9.62 -9.87 -13.42
C ASP A 9 -9.43 -10.77 -12.20
N GLN A 10 -8.32 -11.52 -12.13
CA GLN A 10 -7.99 -12.35 -10.97
C GLN A 10 -7.69 -11.50 -9.73
N LEU A 11 -6.99 -10.37 -9.90
CA LEU A 11 -6.75 -9.42 -8.83
C LEU A 11 -8.07 -8.79 -8.35
N LYS A 12 -8.94 -8.37 -9.28
CA LYS A 12 -10.23 -7.77 -8.95
C LYS A 12 -11.18 -8.76 -8.28
N MET A 13 -11.19 -10.02 -8.69
CA MET A 13 -11.97 -11.08 -8.03
C MET A 13 -11.53 -11.26 -6.57
N ARG A 14 -10.23 -11.09 -6.28
CA ARG A 14 -9.67 -11.27 -4.94
C ARG A 14 -9.75 -10.02 -4.07
N LEU A 15 -9.50 -8.84 -4.62
CA LEU A 15 -9.32 -7.59 -3.89
C LEU A 15 -10.46 -6.58 -4.10
N GLY A 16 -11.29 -6.77 -5.12
CA GLY A 16 -12.34 -5.83 -5.50
C GLY A 16 -13.41 -5.64 -4.43
N HIS A 17 -13.59 -6.58 -3.51
CA HIS A 17 -14.50 -6.40 -2.36
C HIS A 17 -14.07 -5.26 -1.42
N MET A 18 -12.78 -4.89 -1.43
CA MET A 18 -12.25 -3.77 -0.65
C MET A 18 -12.42 -2.42 -1.34
N SER A 19 -12.92 -2.36 -2.59
CA SER A 19 -13.02 -1.10 -3.34
C SER A 19 -13.96 -0.06 -2.71
N CYS A 20 -14.82 -0.48 -1.77
CA CYS A 20 -15.72 0.40 -1.04
C CYS A 20 -15.12 0.92 0.27
N THR A 21 -13.89 0.51 0.61
CA THR A 21 -13.17 0.91 1.81
C THR A 21 -11.93 1.69 1.41
N HIS A 22 -11.67 2.81 2.08
CA HIS A 22 -10.43 3.55 1.86
C HIS A 22 -9.23 2.69 2.25
N CYS A 23 -8.34 2.40 1.30
CA CYS A 23 -7.20 1.51 1.48
C CYS A 23 -5.90 2.23 1.15
N GLN A 24 -4.82 1.84 1.83
CA GLN A 24 -3.45 2.21 1.49
C GLN A 24 -2.64 0.95 1.18
N VAL A 25 -1.82 1.01 0.15
CA VAL A 25 -0.83 -0.01 -0.21
C VAL A 25 0.56 0.54 0.08
N ILE A 26 1.20 0.02 1.13
CA ILE A 26 2.60 0.32 1.43
C ILE A 26 3.44 -0.80 0.84
N PHE A 27 4.38 -0.44 -0.04
CA PHE A 27 5.25 -1.39 -0.72
C PHE A 27 6.72 -1.08 -0.48
N SER A 28 7.45 -2.13 -0.15
CA SER A 28 8.89 -2.06 0.09
C SER A 28 9.65 -2.29 -1.22
N MET A 29 10.29 -1.25 -1.76
CA MET A 29 10.89 -1.32 -3.09
C MET A 29 12.19 -2.13 -3.13
N ALA A 30 12.88 -2.23 -1.98
CA ALA A 30 14.06 -3.09 -1.81
C ALA A 30 13.73 -4.42 -1.09
N ASP A 31 12.47 -4.87 -1.16
CA ASP A 31 12.05 -6.18 -0.67
C ASP A 31 12.86 -7.30 -1.34
N GLU A 32 13.60 -8.03 -0.53
CA GLU A 32 14.51 -9.12 -0.91
C GLU A 32 13.81 -10.41 -1.36
N TYR A 33 12.52 -10.57 -1.08
CA TYR A 33 11.72 -11.71 -1.54
C TYR A 33 11.00 -11.45 -2.86
N VAL A 34 10.97 -10.19 -3.33
CA VAL A 34 10.41 -9.83 -4.62
C VAL A 34 11.52 -9.89 -5.67
N PRO A 35 11.47 -10.82 -6.64
CA PRO A 35 12.53 -10.97 -7.63
C PRO A 35 12.75 -9.70 -8.47
N ASP A 36 13.99 -9.42 -8.85
CA ASP A 36 14.38 -8.21 -9.60
C ASP A 36 13.74 -8.11 -10.99
N TYR A 37 13.30 -9.23 -11.58
CA TYR A 37 12.60 -9.22 -12.86
C TYR A 37 11.16 -8.70 -12.76
N VAL A 38 10.61 -8.59 -11.55
CA VAL A 38 9.26 -8.07 -11.33
C VAL A 38 9.31 -6.55 -11.35
N ASP A 39 8.51 -5.93 -12.22
CA ASP A 39 8.27 -4.49 -12.16
C ASP A 39 7.42 -4.17 -10.92
N LYS A 40 8.12 -3.81 -9.83
CA LYS A 40 7.52 -3.48 -8.53
C LYS A 40 6.54 -2.30 -8.64
N LYS A 41 6.84 -1.29 -9.47
CA LYS A 41 5.96 -0.12 -9.64
C LYS A 41 4.68 -0.50 -10.37
N ALA A 42 4.79 -1.26 -11.46
CA ALA A 42 3.63 -1.76 -12.17
C ALA A 42 2.77 -2.68 -11.28
N LEU A 43 3.40 -3.50 -10.44
CA LEU A 43 2.68 -4.35 -9.48
C LEU A 43 1.88 -3.51 -8.48
N VAL A 44 2.49 -2.50 -7.86
CA VAL A 44 1.81 -1.60 -6.91
C VAL A 44 0.64 -0.89 -7.57
N ASP A 45 0.82 -0.33 -8.76
CA ASP A 45 -0.25 0.35 -9.49
C ASP A 45 -1.44 -0.57 -9.77
N ARG A 46 -1.16 -1.83 -10.14
CA ARG A 46 -2.21 -2.83 -10.39
C ARG A 46 -2.95 -3.23 -9.12
N LEU A 47 -2.24 -3.35 -7.99
CA LEU A 47 -2.86 -3.59 -6.68
C LEU A 47 -3.77 -2.44 -6.28
N CYS A 48 -3.30 -1.19 -6.42
CA CYS A 48 -4.09 -0.01 -6.13
C CYS A 48 -5.37 0.07 -6.97
N ARG A 49 -5.28 -0.22 -8.27
CA ARG A 49 -6.45 -0.29 -9.17
C ARG A 49 -7.43 -1.38 -8.75
N ALA A 50 -6.94 -2.57 -8.41
CA ALA A 50 -7.79 -3.67 -7.95
C ALA A 50 -8.52 -3.36 -6.63
N LEU A 51 -7.91 -2.51 -5.78
CA LEU A 51 -8.47 -2.01 -4.53
C LEU A 51 -9.32 -0.73 -4.69
N GLY A 52 -9.75 -0.39 -5.91
CA GLY A 52 -10.61 0.78 -6.14
C GLY A 52 -9.89 2.13 -6.14
N GLY A 53 -8.59 2.14 -6.43
CA GLY A 53 -7.77 3.37 -6.44
C GLY A 53 -7.14 3.66 -5.07
N ALA A 54 -6.73 2.62 -4.35
CA ALA A 54 -6.05 2.76 -3.06
C ALA A 54 -4.82 3.68 -3.15
N GLU A 55 -4.54 4.41 -2.07
CA GLU A 55 -3.35 5.25 -1.96
C GLU A 55 -2.10 4.36 -1.95
N LYS A 56 -1.05 4.74 -2.69
CA LYS A 56 0.21 4.01 -2.70
C LYS A 56 1.30 4.75 -1.97
N VAL A 57 2.13 3.99 -1.26
CA VAL A 57 3.36 4.47 -0.62
C VAL A 57 4.48 3.51 -1.00
N GLU A 58 5.47 4.03 -1.71
CA GLU A 58 6.64 3.29 -2.15
C GLU A 58 7.82 3.65 -1.23
N ILE A 59 8.30 2.69 -0.44
CA ILE A 59 9.46 2.87 0.45
C ILE A 59 10.71 2.36 -0.27
N GLU A 60 11.49 3.30 -0.82
CA GLU A 60 12.56 3.01 -1.80
C GLU A 60 13.62 2.01 -1.29
N HIS A 61 13.97 2.08 -0.01
CA HIS A 61 15.07 1.30 0.58
C HIS A 61 14.61 0.40 1.74
N GLY A 62 13.33 0.06 1.79
CA GLY A 62 12.80 -0.87 2.79
C GLY A 62 13.19 -2.31 2.49
N ASN A 63 13.44 -3.11 3.53
CA ASN A 63 13.44 -4.58 3.41
C ASN A 63 12.00 -5.12 3.50
N HIS A 64 11.80 -6.43 3.33
CA HIS A 64 10.47 -7.05 3.36
C HIS A 64 9.67 -6.71 4.63
N SER A 65 10.35 -6.70 5.77
CA SER A 65 9.75 -6.39 7.07
C SER A 65 9.58 -4.90 7.37
N LEU A 66 10.09 -4.02 6.50
CA LEU A 66 10.28 -2.59 6.75
C LEU A 66 11.02 -2.26 8.06
N SER A 67 11.73 -3.22 8.67
CA SER A 67 12.40 -3.03 9.97
C SER A 67 13.49 -1.96 9.92
N ASN A 68 14.12 -1.77 8.75
CA ASN A 68 15.11 -0.72 8.51
C ASN A 68 14.49 0.64 8.11
N ARG A 69 13.18 0.69 7.93
CA ARG A 69 12.40 1.87 7.49
C ARG A 69 11.10 2.01 8.28
N ALA A 70 11.09 1.55 9.52
CA ALA A 70 9.89 1.47 10.34
C ALA A 70 9.27 2.85 10.57
N GLU A 71 10.09 3.88 10.80
CA GLU A 71 9.62 5.26 10.98
C GLU A 71 8.90 5.79 9.74
N GLU A 72 9.43 5.55 8.54
CA GLU A 72 8.79 5.96 7.28
C GLU A 72 7.45 5.25 7.08
N ALA A 73 7.40 3.94 7.37
CA ALA A 73 6.17 3.15 7.29
C ALA A 73 5.11 3.63 8.29
N VAL A 74 5.51 3.87 9.55
CA VAL A 74 4.61 4.37 10.59
C VAL A 74 4.10 5.77 10.24
N GLN A 75 4.96 6.66 9.75
CA GLN A 75 4.55 8.00 9.35
C GLN A 75 3.53 7.96 8.21
N ALA A 76 3.73 7.10 7.21
CA ALA A 76 2.78 6.91 6.12
C ALA A 76 1.39 6.43 6.60
N ILE A 77 1.36 5.54 7.59
CA ILE A 77 0.12 5.08 8.22
C ILE A 77 -0.54 6.22 9.00
N ILE A 78 0.23 6.98 9.79
CA ILE A 78 -0.29 8.11 10.55
C ILE A 78 -0.89 9.15 9.61
N ASP A 79 -0.20 9.52 8.53
CA ASP A 79 -0.67 10.51 7.57
C ASP A 79 -1.96 10.09 6.89
N PHE A 80 -2.08 8.80 6.55
CA PHE A 80 -3.30 8.22 6.01
C PHE A 80 -4.47 8.32 6.99
N LEU A 81 -4.27 7.91 8.24
CA LEU A 81 -5.29 8.00 9.29
C LEU A 81 -5.67 9.44 9.61
N LYS A 82 -4.70 10.36 9.60
CA LYS A 82 -4.94 11.78 9.87
C LYS A 82 -5.77 12.44 8.79
N ARG A 83 -5.62 12.07 7.51
CA ARG A 83 -6.39 12.69 6.41
C ARG A 83 -7.88 12.44 6.55
N GLU A 84 -8.26 11.21 6.85
CA GLU A 84 -9.66 10.78 6.99
C GLU A 84 -10.18 10.86 8.45
N GLY A 85 -9.30 11.18 9.41
CA GLY A 85 -9.64 11.34 10.82
C GLY A 85 -10.46 12.59 11.13
N PRO A 86 -11.10 12.65 12.31
CA PRO A 86 -11.84 13.83 12.76
C PRO A 86 -10.97 15.08 12.68
N LYS A 87 -11.54 16.20 12.20
CA LYS A 87 -10.85 17.48 12.09
C LYS A 87 -11.38 18.46 13.14
N GLY A 88 -10.52 19.35 13.62
CA GLY A 88 -10.91 20.42 14.54
C GLY A 88 -10.86 19.98 16.00
N TRP A 89 -11.93 20.23 16.76
CA TRP A 89 -11.95 19.99 18.21
C TRP A 89 -11.84 18.50 18.58
N ASP A 90 -12.38 17.62 17.73
CA ASP A 90 -12.36 16.17 17.94
C ASP A 90 -11.10 15.50 17.36
N ASP A 91 -10.13 16.28 16.87
CA ASP A 91 -8.88 15.76 16.32
C ASP A 91 -7.96 15.25 17.46
N PRO A 92 -7.73 13.91 17.57
CA PRO A 92 -6.91 13.34 18.64
C PRO A 92 -5.40 13.58 18.41
N TRP A 93 -5.03 14.24 17.32
CA TRP A 93 -3.65 14.51 16.93
C TRP A 93 -3.19 15.96 17.17
N ASN A 94 -4.07 16.82 17.71
CA ASN A 94 -3.76 18.19 18.15
C ASN A 94 -3.27 18.26 19.60
#